data_AF-A0A2H0VNH1-F1
#
_entry.id   AF-A0A2H0VNH1-F1
#
_cell.length_a   1.000
_cell.length_b   1.000
_cell.length_c   1.000
_cell.angle_alpha   90.00
_cell.angle_beta   90.00
_cell.angle_gamma   90.00
#
_symmetry.space_group_name_H-M   'P 1'
#
loop_
_entity.id
_entity.type
_entity.pdbx_description
1 polymer ?
#
loop_
_entity_poly.entity_id
_entity_poly.type
_entity_poly.pdbx_seq_one_letter_code
_entity_poly.pdbx_strand_id
1 'polypeptide(L)'
;MLKNFIIFARFAVRYLKVISFTNFLFASILFSDLKEDIDKINNISDLESCYCTFQSILEKAKEESDYNSFINAQPAISSVTSSIEYWRQNPQDLQHVAWDLYPKFAKAYALSHGFNIPLNESFTKLGFRQGIVDQELNSALIDAFQSVKKIPFIEEDHDPNYSFTPGLGNGQNLNKNHTYLMLEDLQKKALLPILESLKQEIAECIGMPWKCVTVRAWKTDSEATDYGPNDWHTDGLPLSVWKLMIYPKGASYEKGTTELKVENSTLALDGGPGTWLFFKNSEVIHRGVAPKEGTRLIIEATIIPALDYDVQPIVSGQNSRHPLFPWTTPYLSSHPNYQRNEVIAINIGGGPNWSCPGWVNLEEVTSATNPHSFLLFPNCRFPMENNSIKSVYSSHAIEHLNIPTVYRILSESHRVLEKGGNLIIKIPDYDKALDCWQRQDPSFFELGWNIASITHLWGKNGICDCIDHRAAMIFCSFFNDAYGNPFASNGSSNTAQAYFGPPILDVHSLRNLISGKSPSEVAEELRNHIYSKETNFRFCHQSAWSRQELESLLKEFNFEVITFDPNVIVNTFGAIPGMHEMREMSTYCWAKKK
;
A
#
# COMPACT_ATOMS: atom_id res chain seq x y z
N MET A 1 -17.02 57.85 29.03
CA MET A 1 -17.36 56.41 29.15
C MET A 1 -17.47 55.70 27.81
N LEU A 2 -18.24 56.19 26.83
CA LEU A 2 -18.43 55.50 25.53
C LEU A 2 -17.15 55.29 24.69
N LYS A 3 -16.20 56.24 24.70
CA LYS A 3 -14.92 56.11 23.97
C LYS A 3 -14.00 55.00 24.51
N ASN A 4 -14.02 54.75 25.83
CA ASN A 4 -13.19 53.71 26.44
C ASN A 4 -13.75 52.30 26.18
N PHE A 5 -15.07 52.17 26.04
CA PHE A 5 -15.73 50.89 25.71
C PHE A 5 -15.46 50.44 24.27
N ILE A 6 -15.40 51.38 23.32
CA ILE A 6 -15.09 51.08 21.90
C ILE A 6 -13.62 50.68 21.73
N ILE A 7 -12.70 51.28 22.49
CA ILE A 7 -11.28 50.90 22.48
C ILE A 7 -11.10 49.49 23.08
N PHE A 8 -11.78 49.18 24.17
CA PHE A 8 -11.73 47.86 24.81
C PHE A 8 -12.34 46.76 23.92
N ALA A 9 -13.46 47.02 23.25
CA ALA A 9 -14.08 46.09 22.29
C ALA A 9 -13.21 45.86 21.05
N ARG A 10 -12.53 46.91 20.53
CA ARG A 10 -11.57 46.75 19.43
C ARG A 10 -10.31 45.99 19.85
N PHE A 11 -9.85 46.17 21.09
CA PHE A 11 -8.74 45.38 21.65
C PHE A 11 -9.13 43.92 21.82
N ALA A 12 -10.31 43.63 22.38
CA ALA A 12 -10.82 42.27 22.55
C ALA A 12 -11.02 41.52 21.22
N VAL A 13 -11.55 42.18 20.19
CA VAL A 13 -11.70 41.59 18.84
C VAL A 13 -10.33 41.37 18.17
N ARG A 14 -9.34 42.25 18.39
CA ARG A 14 -7.98 42.04 17.89
C ARG A 14 -7.27 40.91 18.64
N TYR A 15 -7.46 40.80 19.95
CA TYR A 15 -6.91 39.73 20.79
C TYR A 15 -7.54 38.37 20.45
N LEU A 16 -8.86 38.31 20.25
CA LEU A 16 -9.57 37.10 19.76
C LEU A 16 -9.12 36.71 18.35
N LYS A 17 -8.88 37.66 17.45
CA LYS A 17 -8.32 37.38 16.12
C LYS A 17 -6.89 36.87 16.19
N VAL A 18 -6.04 37.45 17.05
CA VAL A 18 -4.65 37.00 17.25
C VAL A 18 -4.61 35.61 17.87
N ILE A 19 -5.44 35.31 18.87
CA ILE A 19 -5.57 33.96 19.45
C ILE A 19 -6.08 32.95 18.40
N SER A 20 -7.07 33.32 17.60
CA SER A 20 -7.56 32.44 16.52
C SER A 20 -6.50 32.21 15.44
N PHE A 21 -5.67 33.22 15.13
CA PHE A 21 -4.63 33.15 14.11
C PHE A 21 -3.41 32.37 14.60
N THR A 22 -3.01 32.52 15.87
CA THR A 22 -1.97 31.70 16.49
C THR A 22 -2.40 30.25 16.64
N ASN A 23 -3.64 29.98 17.05
CA ASN A 23 -4.17 28.61 17.10
C ASN A 23 -4.28 27.98 15.71
N PHE A 24 -4.64 28.76 14.68
CA PHE A 24 -4.67 28.30 13.30
C PHE A 24 -3.27 28.03 12.74
N LEU A 25 -2.29 28.87 13.08
CA LEU A 25 -0.90 28.69 12.67
C LEU A 25 -0.26 27.47 13.37
N PHE A 26 -0.47 27.31 14.68
CA PHE A 26 -0.03 26.14 15.44
C PHE A 26 -0.68 24.84 14.94
N ALA A 27 -1.99 24.86 14.69
CA ALA A 27 -2.67 23.72 14.09
C ALA A 27 -2.09 23.40 12.70
N SER A 28 -1.88 24.40 11.84
CA SER A 28 -1.33 24.17 10.49
C SER A 28 0.10 23.62 10.49
N ILE A 29 0.92 24.01 11.48
CA ILE A 29 2.29 23.50 11.67
C ILE A 29 2.24 22.05 12.17
N LEU A 30 1.46 21.78 13.22
CA LEU A 30 1.25 20.41 13.75
C LEU A 30 0.68 19.46 12.68
N PHE A 31 -0.24 19.93 11.83
CA PHE A 31 -0.76 19.14 10.71
C PHE A 31 0.25 18.91 9.59
N SER A 32 1.15 19.87 9.31
CA SER A 32 2.23 19.66 8.34
C SER A 32 3.29 18.69 8.86
N ASP A 33 3.61 18.74 10.14
CA ASP A 33 4.60 17.86 10.79
C ASP A 33 4.10 16.42 10.89
N LEU A 34 2.85 16.21 11.31
CA LEU A 34 2.23 14.87 11.34
C LEU A 34 2.21 14.22 9.95
N LYS A 35 1.91 15.00 8.91
CA LYS A 35 1.91 14.49 7.53
C LYS A 35 3.31 14.07 7.09
N GLU A 36 4.33 14.89 7.37
CA GLU A 36 5.72 14.55 7.06
C GLU A 36 6.17 13.27 7.77
N ASP A 37 5.80 13.11 9.04
CA ASP A 37 6.11 11.91 9.82
C ASP A 37 5.40 10.67 9.26
N ILE A 38 4.13 10.78 8.88
CA ILE A 38 3.39 9.71 8.20
C ILE A 38 4.06 9.35 6.87
N ASP A 39 4.49 10.33 6.09
CA ASP A 39 5.17 10.10 4.81
C ASP A 39 6.51 9.37 5.03
N LYS A 40 7.29 9.73 6.06
CA LYS A 40 8.52 8.99 6.43
C LYS A 40 8.22 7.54 6.80
N ILE A 41 7.18 7.31 7.59
CA ILE A 41 6.76 5.96 8.02
C ILE A 41 6.31 5.13 6.81
N ASN A 42 5.55 5.72 5.88
CA ASN A 42 5.09 5.04 4.67
C ASN A 42 6.23 4.66 3.72
N ASN A 43 7.39 5.31 3.83
CA ASN A 43 8.58 5.02 3.03
C ASN A 43 9.54 3.99 3.68
N ILE A 44 9.17 3.39 4.82
CA ILE A 44 9.96 2.31 5.42
C ILE A 44 9.94 1.09 4.50
N SER A 45 11.11 0.66 4.02
CA SER A 45 11.30 -0.46 3.10
C SER A 45 12.03 -1.65 3.71
N ASP A 46 12.74 -1.45 4.83
CA ASP A 46 13.61 -2.43 5.47
C ASP A 46 13.75 -2.15 6.98
N LEU A 47 14.47 -3.02 7.69
CA LEU A 47 14.64 -2.90 9.14
C LEU A 47 15.42 -1.64 9.54
N GLU A 48 16.47 -1.27 8.80
CA GLU A 48 17.31 -0.14 9.21
C GLU A 48 16.58 1.18 9.01
N SER A 49 15.87 1.34 7.88
CA SER A 49 14.95 2.45 7.67
C SER A 49 13.83 2.49 8.71
N CYS A 50 13.30 1.33 9.13
CA CYS A 50 12.32 1.26 10.23
C CYS A 50 12.88 1.83 11.54
N TYR A 51 14.08 1.39 11.94
CA TYR A 51 14.74 1.86 13.16
C TYR A 51 15.07 3.36 13.07
N CYS A 52 15.73 3.78 11.99
CA CYS A 52 16.13 5.17 11.79
C CYS A 52 14.93 6.12 11.77
N THR A 53 13.84 5.74 11.08
CA THR A 53 12.63 6.56 10.99
C THR A 53 11.98 6.73 12.37
N PHE A 54 11.76 5.66 13.13
CA PHE A 54 11.16 5.77 14.46
C PHE A 54 12.06 6.53 15.43
N GLN A 55 13.38 6.32 15.40
CA GLN A 55 14.31 7.08 16.22
C GLN A 55 14.27 8.57 15.85
N SER A 56 14.33 8.90 14.56
CA SER A 56 14.34 10.29 14.09
C SER A 56 13.05 11.03 14.46
N ILE A 57 11.89 10.41 14.28
CA ILE A 57 10.60 11.03 14.63
C ILE A 57 10.50 11.21 16.15
N LEU A 58 10.94 10.23 16.95
CA LEU A 58 10.93 10.38 18.40
C LEU A 58 11.90 11.46 18.89
N GLU A 59 13.09 11.60 18.31
CA GLU A 59 14.00 12.70 18.67
C GLU A 59 13.38 14.07 18.35
N LYS A 60 12.79 14.23 17.16
CA LYS A 60 12.03 15.44 16.80
C LYS A 60 10.90 15.70 17.82
N ALA A 61 10.09 14.69 18.12
CA ALA A 61 8.97 14.81 19.06
C ALA A 61 9.42 15.18 20.48
N LYS A 62 10.62 14.75 20.91
CA LYS A 62 11.20 15.16 22.20
C LYS A 62 11.57 16.64 22.20
N GLU A 63 12.22 17.11 21.13
CA GLU A 63 12.63 18.51 21.00
C GLU A 63 11.42 19.47 20.96
N GLU A 64 10.31 19.00 20.39
CA GLU A 64 9.08 19.79 20.21
C GLU A 64 8.09 19.68 21.37
N SER A 65 8.16 18.60 22.16
CA SER A 65 7.24 18.35 23.28
C SER A 65 7.38 19.38 24.41
N ASP A 66 6.26 19.77 25.02
CA ASP A 66 6.30 20.51 26.28
C ASP A 66 6.84 19.62 27.42
N TYR A 67 7.32 20.26 28.49
CA TYR A 67 7.96 19.56 29.60
C TYR A 67 7.11 18.43 30.20
N ASN A 68 5.80 18.62 30.36
CA ASN A 68 4.95 17.59 30.98
C ASN A 68 4.71 16.43 30.02
N SER A 69 4.47 16.72 28.74
CA SER A 69 4.31 15.71 27.70
C SER A 69 5.57 14.86 27.53
N PHE A 70 6.76 15.48 27.53
CA PHE A 70 8.04 14.78 27.52
C PHE A 70 8.21 13.82 28.71
N ILE A 71 7.98 14.32 29.92
CA ILE A 71 8.12 13.52 31.15
C ILE A 71 7.16 12.33 31.14
N ASN A 72 5.92 12.52 30.68
CA ASN A 72 4.95 11.44 30.55
C ASN A 72 5.34 10.42 29.47
N ALA A 73 5.95 10.87 28.38
CA ALA A 73 6.37 10.03 27.26
C ALA A 73 7.64 9.20 27.56
N GLN A 74 8.47 9.64 28.51
CA GLN A 74 9.80 9.07 28.77
C GLN A 74 9.81 7.54 28.96
N PRO A 75 8.88 6.91 29.72
CA PRO A 75 8.83 5.46 29.83
C PRO A 75 8.51 4.76 28.50
N ALA A 76 7.59 5.32 27.70
CA ALA A 76 7.21 4.77 26.41
C ALA A 76 8.34 4.91 25.38
N ILE A 77 9.01 6.07 25.34
CA ILE A 77 10.21 6.29 24.52
C ILE A 77 11.30 5.26 24.87
N SER A 78 11.55 5.05 26.16
CA SER A 78 12.55 4.08 26.63
C SER A 78 12.21 2.66 26.16
N SER A 79 10.92 2.29 26.20
CA SER A 79 10.44 1.01 25.70
C SER A 79 10.69 0.81 24.19
N VAL A 80 10.50 1.87 23.38
CA VAL A 80 10.81 1.83 21.94
C VAL A 80 12.30 1.66 21.72
N THR A 81 13.14 2.46 22.38
CA THR A 81 14.61 2.39 22.25
C THR A 81 15.13 1.00 22.62
N SER A 82 14.70 0.43 23.76
CA SER A 82 15.11 -0.91 24.17
C SER A 82 14.63 -1.99 23.20
N SER A 83 13.45 -1.84 22.59
CA SER A 83 12.96 -2.79 21.58
C SER A 83 13.78 -2.71 20.29
N ILE A 84 14.17 -1.51 19.85
CA ILE A 84 15.06 -1.31 18.69
C ILE A 84 16.43 -1.96 18.95
N GLU A 85 17.01 -1.76 20.13
CA GLU A 85 18.28 -2.40 20.51
C GLU A 85 18.17 -3.93 20.52
N TYR A 86 17.07 -4.46 21.07
CA TYR A 86 16.81 -5.90 21.08
C TYR A 86 16.71 -6.49 19.66
N TRP A 87 15.92 -5.86 18.78
CA TRP A 87 15.73 -6.36 17.40
C TRP A 87 16.98 -6.18 16.53
N ARG A 88 17.82 -5.17 16.78
CA ARG A 88 19.15 -5.07 16.17
C ARG A 88 20.06 -6.25 16.52
N GLN A 89 19.92 -6.81 17.72
CA GLN A 89 20.70 -7.96 18.18
C GLN A 89 20.05 -9.31 17.81
N ASN A 90 18.74 -9.31 17.53
CA ASN A 90 17.95 -10.51 17.26
C ASN A 90 17.07 -10.32 16.01
N PRO A 91 17.64 -10.10 14.82
CA PRO A 91 16.87 -9.69 13.65
C PRO A 91 15.80 -10.73 13.29
N GLN A 92 14.60 -10.23 12.98
CA GLN A 92 13.46 -10.97 12.42
C GLN A 92 13.02 -10.27 11.12
N ASP A 93 12.01 -10.82 10.44
CA ASP A 93 11.44 -10.13 9.29
C ASP A 93 10.82 -8.77 9.69
N LEU A 94 10.81 -7.84 8.73
CA LEU A 94 10.32 -6.48 8.95
C LEU A 94 8.88 -6.45 9.46
N GLN A 95 8.02 -7.34 9.00
CA GLN A 95 6.62 -7.36 9.41
C GLN A 95 6.49 -7.71 10.89
N HIS A 96 7.22 -8.72 11.36
CA HIS A 96 7.25 -9.08 12.78
C HIS A 96 7.75 -7.92 13.65
N VAL A 97 8.87 -7.31 13.27
CA VAL A 97 9.46 -6.16 13.99
C VAL A 97 8.53 -4.94 13.98
N ALA A 98 7.88 -4.67 12.84
CA ALA A 98 6.94 -3.56 12.70
C ALA A 98 5.75 -3.67 13.65
N TRP A 99 5.15 -4.86 13.78
CA TRP A 99 4.01 -5.09 14.67
C TRP A 99 4.37 -5.07 16.16
N ASP A 100 5.64 -5.29 16.52
CA ASP A 100 6.13 -5.07 17.89
C ASP A 100 6.45 -3.59 18.17
N LEU A 101 7.15 -2.92 17.24
CA LEU A 101 7.63 -1.56 17.45
C LEU A 101 6.54 -0.50 17.30
N TYR A 102 5.69 -0.60 16.27
CA TYR A 102 4.78 0.47 15.92
C TYR A 102 3.77 0.83 17.03
N PRO A 103 3.15 -0.12 17.75
CA PRO A 103 2.26 0.21 18.87
C PRO A 103 2.98 0.97 20.01
N LYS A 104 4.22 0.57 20.31
CA LYS A 104 5.06 1.25 21.33
C LYS A 104 5.43 2.65 20.86
N PHE A 105 5.78 2.78 19.58
CA PHE A 105 6.09 4.04 18.93
C PHE A 105 4.88 4.98 18.91
N ALA A 106 3.72 4.51 18.48
CA ALA A 106 2.48 5.29 18.44
C ALA A 106 2.09 5.78 19.85
N LYS A 107 2.25 4.95 20.88
CA LYS A 107 2.05 5.36 22.28
C LYS A 107 3.04 6.44 22.71
N ALA A 108 4.33 6.27 22.41
CA ALA A 108 5.35 7.26 22.73
C ALA A 108 5.09 8.59 22.01
N TYR A 109 4.78 8.54 20.72
CA TYR A 109 4.41 9.69 19.90
C TYR A 109 3.19 10.41 20.48
N ALA A 110 2.12 9.69 20.79
CA ALA A 110 0.91 10.26 21.36
C ALA A 110 1.18 11.00 22.68
N LEU A 111 1.95 10.39 23.59
CA LEU A 111 2.31 11.03 24.86
C LEU A 111 3.19 12.28 24.66
N SER A 112 4.15 12.22 23.72
CA SER A 112 5.00 13.37 23.38
C SER A 112 4.19 14.56 22.82
N HIS A 113 3.07 14.28 22.16
CA HIS A 113 2.17 15.31 21.60
C HIS A 113 1.00 15.66 22.54
N GLY A 114 1.07 15.26 23.82
CA GLY A 114 0.11 15.66 24.84
C GLY A 114 -1.19 14.85 24.90
N PHE A 115 -1.29 13.73 24.16
CA PHE A 115 -2.43 12.81 24.27
C PHE A 115 -2.34 11.99 25.56
N ASN A 116 -2.82 12.57 26.66
CA ASN A 116 -2.95 11.89 27.95
C ASN A 116 -4.30 11.16 28.06
N ILE A 117 -4.43 10.04 27.34
CA ILE A 117 -5.65 9.22 27.33
C ILE A 117 -5.60 8.22 28.50
N PRO A 118 -6.54 8.28 29.47
CA PRO A 118 -6.55 7.37 30.61
C PRO A 118 -6.91 5.95 30.16
N LEU A 119 -6.24 4.95 30.75
CA LEU A 119 -6.51 3.56 30.46
C LEU A 119 -7.76 3.07 31.21
N ASN A 120 -8.63 2.36 30.50
CA ASN A 120 -9.77 1.68 31.09
C ASN A 120 -9.30 0.43 31.85
N GLU A 121 -9.36 0.47 33.18
CA GLU A 121 -8.91 -0.62 34.05
C GLU A 121 -9.68 -1.93 33.80
N SER A 122 -11.00 -1.82 33.55
CA SER A 122 -11.85 -2.98 33.28
C SER A 122 -11.43 -3.69 32.00
N PHE A 123 -11.21 -2.95 30.91
CA PHE A 123 -10.70 -3.50 29.65
C PHE A 123 -9.32 -4.11 29.82
N THR A 124 -8.44 -3.46 30.60
CA THR A 124 -7.09 -3.97 30.87
C THR A 124 -7.13 -5.33 31.57
N LYS A 125 -8.05 -5.50 32.53
CA LYS A 125 -8.21 -6.75 33.30
C LYS A 125 -8.99 -7.83 32.55
N LEU A 126 -10.11 -7.48 31.93
CA LEU A 126 -11.06 -8.44 31.32
C LEU A 126 -10.77 -8.72 29.84
N GLY A 127 -10.04 -7.83 29.18
CA GLY A 127 -9.74 -7.92 27.74
C GLY A 127 -10.90 -7.56 26.82
N PHE A 128 -12.01 -7.05 27.34
CA PHE A 128 -13.13 -6.57 26.54
C PHE A 128 -13.89 -5.43 27.21
N ARG A 129 -14.65 -4.68 26.40
CA ARG A 129 -15.60 -3.66 26.81
C ARG A 129 -16.84 -3.80 25.92
N GLN A 130 -18.01 -3.61 26.51
CA GLN A 130 -19.27 -3.56 25.78
C GLN A 130 -20.03 -2.27 26.07
N GLY A 131 -20.93 -1.91 25.18
CA GLY A 131 -21.84 -0.78 25.37
C GLY A 131 -22.99 -0.80 24.36
N ILE A 132 -23.68 0.32 24.25
CA ILE A 132 -24.82 0.50 23.33
C ILE A 132 -24.56 1.75 22.49
N VAL A 133 -24.73 1.62 21.17
CA VAL A 133 -24.73 2.75 20.22
C VAL A 133 -26.01 3.55 20.40
N ASP A 134 -25.92 4.87 20.20
CA ASP A 134 -27.09 5.75 20.15
C ASP A 134 -28.19 5.22 19.21
N GLN A 135 -29.45 5.36 19.63
CA GLN A 135 -30.59 4.77 18.95
C GLN A 135 -30.81 5.36 17.55
N GLU A 136 -30.57 6.66 17.35
CA GLU A 136 -30.75 7.32 16.05
C GLU A 136 -29.66 6.83 15.08
N LEU A 137 -28.41 6.78 15.53
CA LEU A 137 -27.29 6.27 14.73
C LEU A 137 -27.49 4.79 14.35
N ASN A 138 -27.93 3.96 15.30
CA ASN A 138 -28.20 2.56 15.04
C ASN A 138 -29.38 2.36 14.06
N SER A 139 -30.41 3.20 14.14
CA SER A 139 -31.55 3.14 13.22
C SER A 139 -31.12 3.48 11.79
N ALA A 140 -30.33 4.55 11.61
CA ALA A 140 -29.76 4.91 10.31
C ALA A 140 -28.86 3.80 9.74
N LEU A 141 -28.09 3.11 10.59
CA LEU A 141 -27.30 1.95 10.20
C LEU A 141 -28.20 0.80 9.73
N ILE A 142 -29.26 0.46 10.47
CA ILE A 142 -30.21 -0.60 10.08
C ILE A 142 -30.82 -0.29 8.71
N ASP A 143 -31.25 0.96 8.48
CA ASP A 143 -31.86 1.41 7.23
C ASP A 143 -30.88 1.28 6.05
N ALA A 144 -29.63 1.70 6.24
CA ALA A 144 -28.58 1.54 5.24
C ALA A 144 -28.36 0.07 4.83
N PHE A 145 -28.62 -0.88 5.73
CA PHE A 145 -28.42 -2.32 5.48
C PHE A 145 -29.67 -3.05 4.95
N GLN A 146 -30.79 -2.36 4.70
CA GLN A 146 -32.00 -2.99 4.15
C GLN A 146 -31.82 -3.44 2.69
N SER A 147 -31.13 -2.65 1.86
CA SER A 147 -30.92 -2.90 0.44
C SER A 147 -29.49 -3.34 0.08
N VAL A 148 -28.66 -3.65 1.07
CA VAL A 148 -27.26 -3.97 0.85
C VAL A 148 -27.10 -5.25 0.02
N LYS A 149 -26.19 -5.20 -0.96
CA LYS A 149 -25.93 -6.32 -1.86
C LYS A 149 -25.31 -7.49 -1.08
N LYS A 150 -25.87 -8.68 -1.27
CA LYS A 150 -25.31 -9.94 -0.77
C LYS A 150 -24.22 -10.42 -1.72
N ILE A 151 -23.11 -10.88 -1.17
CA ILE A 151 -22.00 -11.46 -1.91
C ILE A 151 -21.56 -12.76 -1.23
N PRO A 152 -21.02 -13.73 -1.97
CA PRO A 152 -20.34 -14.86 -1.34
C PRO A 152 -19.03 -14.40 -0.72
N PHE A 153 -18.59 -15.09 0.32
CA PHE A 153 -17.19 -15.11 0.71
C PHE A 153 -16.37 -15.75 -0.39
N ILE A 154 -15.34 -15.03 -0.82
CA ILE A 154 -14.36 -15.46 -1.81
C ILE A 154 -13.00 -15.35 -1.13
N GLU A 155 -12.18 -16.39 -1.22
CA GLU A 155 -10.88 -16.43 -0.54
C GLU A 155 -9.94 -15.35 -1.07
N GLU A 156 -10.05 -15.06 -2.36
CA GLU A 156 -9.27 -14.07 -3.08
C GLU A 156 -9.72 -12.62 -2.83
N ASP A 157 -10.86 -12.39 -2.16
CA ASP A 157 -11.39 -11.06 -1.83
C ASP A 157 -10.65 -10.49 -0.61
N HIS A 158 -9.42 -10.06 -0.86
CA HIS A 158 -8.55 -9.39 0.09
C HIS A 158 -7.67 -8.37 -0.63
N ASP A 159 -7.29 -7.32 0.08
CA ASP A 159 -6.32 -6.34 -0.40
C ASP A 159 -4.90 -6.95 -0.40
N PRO A 160 -4.07 -6.68 -1.42
CA PRO A 160 -2.72 -7.21 -1.50
C PRO A 160 -1.81 -6.75 -0.35
N ASN A 161 -2.12 -5.60 0.27
CA ASN A 161 -1.38 -5.09 1.41
C ASN A 161 -1.89 -5.63 2.76
N TYR A 162 -2.79 -6.61 2.76
CA TYR A 162 -3.42 -7.16 3.96
C TYR A 162 -3.07 -8.65 4.11
N SER A 163 -2.94 -9.07 5.37
CA SER A 163 -2.94 -10.49 5.69
C SER A 163 -4.32 -11.10 5.41
N PHE A 164 -4.30 -12.35 4.97
CA PHE A 164 -5.48 -13.16 4.68
C PHE A 164 -5.21 -14.61 5.10
N THR A 165 -6.24 -15.45 5.10
CA THR A 165 -6.07 -16.88 5.39
C THR A 165 -6.08 -17.68 4.08
N PRO A 166 -4.93 -18.17 3.60
CA PRO A 166 -4.87 -19.02 2.40
C PRO A 166 -5.27 -20.47 2.71
N GLY A 167 -5.68 -21.21 1.67
CA GLY A 167 -5.96 -22.65 1.75
C GLY A 167 -7.26 -22.99 2.45
N LEU A 168 -8.20 -22.05 2.53
CA LEU A 168 -9.54 -22.34 3.02
C LEU A 168 -10.30 -23.05 1.90
N GLY A 169 -10.17 -24.38 1.81
CA GLY A 169 -11.14 -25.27 1.13
C GLY A 169 -12.58 -25.21 1.71
N ASN A 170 -12.90 -24.09 2.35
CA ASN A 170 -13.86 -23.83 3.40
C ASN A 170 -14.69 -22.56 3.11
N GLY A 171 -14.41 -21.80 2.05
CA GLY A 171 -15.30 -20.73 1.60
C GLY A 171 -16.73 -21.22 1.39
N GLN A 172 -16.90 -22.46 0.96
CA GLN A 172 -18.21 -23.13 0.90
C GLN A 172 -18.85 -23.31 2.28
N ASN A 173 -18.09 -23.68 3.32
CA ASN A 173 -18.63 -23.83 4.66
C ASN A 173 -18.94 -22.46 5.30
N LEU A 174 -18.10 -21.45 5.09
CA LEU A 174 -18.41 -20.08 5.51
C LEU A 174 -19.69 -19.57 4.84
N ASN A 175 -19.83 -19.79 3.53
CA ASN A 175 -21.04 -19.42 2.77
C ASN A 175 -22.28 -20.25 3.11
N LYS A 176 -22.14 -21.42 3.75
CA LYS A 176 -23.28 -22.19 4.31
C LYS A 176 -23.78 -21.61 5.63
N ASN A 177 -22.88 -21.06 6.44
CA ASN A 177 -23.19 -20.55 7.77
C ASN A 177 -23.52 -19.05 7.76
N HIS A 178 -23.05 -18.32 6.75
CA HIS A 178 -23.08 -16.88 6.69
C HIS A 178 -23.43 -16.34 5.30
N THR A 179 -24.20 -15.26 5.30
CA THR A 179 -24.41 -14.40 4.12
C THR A 179 -23.58 -13.12 4.25
N TYR A 180 -22.55 -12.96 3.43
CA TYR A 180 -21.68 -11.78 3.45
C TYR A 180 -22.29 -10.60 2.67
N LEU A 181 -21.96 -9.38 3.08
CA LEU A 181 -22.58 -8.15 2.59
C LEU A 181 -21.51 -7.22 2.01
N MET A 182 -21.77 -6.67 0.83
CA MET A 182 -20.89 -5.72 0.17
C MET A 182 -21.16 -4.31 0.71
N LEU A 183 -20.24 -3.77 1.51
CA LEU A 183 -20.34 -2.42 2.04
C LEU A 183 -20.03 -1.40 0.95
N GLU A 184 -21.00 -0.53 0.65
CA GLU A 184 -20.89 0.58 -0.29
C GLU A 184 -20.88 1.92 0.48
N ASP A 185 -20.92 3.04 -0.25
CA ASP A 185 -20.88 4.38 0.33
C ASP A 185 -22.03 4.66 1.29
N LEU A 186 -23.22 4.10 1.05
CA LEU A 186 -24.35 4.27 1.94
C LEU A 186 -24.08 3.67 3.33
N GLN A 187 -23.58 2.43 3.38
CA GLN A 187 -23.27 1.75 4.64
C GLN A 187 -22.08 2.39 5.35
N LYS A 188 -21.03 2.77 4.61
CA LYS A 188 -19.88 3.50 5.15
C LYS A 188 -20.31 4.84 5.76
N LYS A 189 -21.14 5.62 5.09
CA LYS A 189 -21.68 6.90 5.61
C LYS A 189 -22.53 6.71 6.86
N ALA A 190 -23.29 5.62 6.97
CA ALA A 190 -24.07 5.32 8.16
C ALA A 190 -23.21 4.83 9.34
N LEU A 191 -22.09 4.15 9.05
CA LEU A 191 -21.18 3.62 10.07
C LEU A 191 -20.24 4.69 10.65
N LEU A 192 -19.80 5.65 9.85
CA LEU A 192 -18.84 6.68 10.29
C LEU A 192 -19.27 7.43 11.58
N PRO A 193 -20.52 7.93 11.71
CA PRO A 193 -20.97 8.58 12.94
C PRO A 193 -20.90 7.69 14.18
N ILE A 194 -21.08 6.38 14.02
CA ILE A 194 -20.96 5.41 15.11
C ILE A 194 -19.50 5.29 15.54
N LEU A 195 -18.56 5.14 14.60
CA LEU A 195 -17.14 5.07 14.90
C LEU A 195 -16.63 6.37 15.57
N GLU A 196 -17.10 7.54 15.11
CA GLU A 196 -16.84 8.83 15.77
C GLU A 196 -17.37 8.87 17.20
N SER A 197 -18.59 8.36 17.45
CA SER A 197 -19.17 8.32 18.80
C SER A 197 -18.39 7.43 19.77
N LEU A 198 -17.73 6.38 19.27
CA LEU A 198 -16.94 5.42 20.06
C LEU A 198 -15.46 5.79 20.16
N LYS A 199 -15.04 6.86 19.47
CA LYS A 199 -13.64 7.32 19.36
C LYS A 199 -12.93 7.36 20.71
N GLN A 200 -13.48 8.09 21.67
CA GLN A 200 -12.89 8.27 22.99
C GLN A 200 -12.93 6.97 23.81
N GLU A 201 -14.05 6.24 23.80
CA GLU A 201 -14.21 5.02 24.59
C GLU A 201 -13.24 3.92 24.17
N ILE A 202 -12.99 3.78 22.87
CA ILE A 202 -12.01 2.84 22.32
C ILE A 202 -10.59 3.32 22.62
N ALA A 203 -10.32 4.62 22.50
CA ALA A 203 -9.02 5.20 22.84
C ALA A 203 -8.65 4.94 24.29
N GLU A 204 -9.59 5.03 25.23
CA GLU A 204 -9.38 4.69 26.64
C GLU A 204 -9.07 3.20 26.86
N CYS A 205 -9.58 2.32 26.00
CA CYS A 205 -9.26 0.88 26.11
C CYS A 205 -7.81 0.59 25.72
N ILE A 206 -7.27 1.29 24.74
CA ILE A 206 -5.93 1.04 24.18
C ILE A 206 -4.86 2.04 24.66
N GLY A 207 -5.29 3.19 25.18
CA GLY A 207 -4.47 4.27 25.71
C GLY A 207 -3.84 5.20 24.67
N MET A 208 -4.29 5.22 23.42
CA MET A 208 -3.71 6.03 22.34
C MET A 208 -4.74 6.26 21.23
N PRO A 209 -4.48 7.17 20.26
CA PRO A 209 -5.27 7.27 19.04
C PRO A 209 -5.26 5.97 18.25
N TRP A 210 -6.30 5.77 17.44
CA TRP A 210 -6.49 4.56 16.65
C TRP A 210 -7.04 4.86 15.27
N LYS A 211 -6.87 3.89 14.38
CA LYS A 211 -7.50 3.89 13.08
C LYS A 211 -8.28 2.63 12.78
N CYS A 212 -9.35 2.78 12.00
CA CYS A 212 -10.08 1.67 11.41
C CYS A 212 -9.39 1.25 10.12
N VAL A 213 -8.96 -0.01 10.03
CA VAL A 213 -8.21 -0.50 8.86
C VAL A 213 -9.04 -1.33 7.91
N THR A 214 -10.10 -1.96 8.41
CA THR A 214 -11.07 -2.64 7.56
C THR A 214 -12.38 -2.86 8.30
N VAL A 215 -13.47 -2.90 7.54
CA VAL A 215 -14.82 -3.18 7.98
C VAL A 215 -15.41 -4.25 7.07
N ARG A 216 -16.08 -5.21 7.68
CA ARG A 216 -16.89 -6.21 7.00
C ARG A 216 -18.20 -6.43 7.73
N ALA A 217 -19.20 -6.92 7.01
CA ALA A 217 -20.48 -7.30 7.60
C ALA A 217 -21.00 -8.58 6.99
N TRP A 218 -21.66 -9.36 7.82
CA TRP A 218 -22.31 -10.60 7.41
C TRP A 218 -23.56 -10.85 8.25
N LYS A 219 -24.38 -11.78 7.78
CA LYS A 219 -25.50 -12.34 8.52
C LYS A 219 -25.16 -13.77 8.89
N THR A 220 -25.30 -14.13 10.16
CA THR A 220 -25.20 -15.52 10.63
C THR A 220 -26.59 -16.15 10.59
N ASP A 221 -26.75 -17.27 9.89
CA ASP A 221 -28.00 -18.02 9.80
C ASP A 221 -28.27 -18.84 11.06
N SER A 222 -29.53 -19.09 11.40
CA SER A 222 -29.89 -19.89 12.60
C SER A 222 -29.45 -21.35 12.52
N GLU A 223 -29.22 -21.85 11.31
CA GLU A 223 -28.71 -23.20 11.06
C GLU A 223 -27.17 -23.26 11.07
N ALA A 224 -26.50 -22.15 11.37
CA ALA A 224 -25.05 -22.10 11.40
C ALA A 224 -24.48 -23.06 12.46
N THR A 225 -23.56 -23.91 12.02
CA THR A 225 -22.82 -24.87 12.83
C THR A 225 -21.66 -24.23 13.58
N ASP A 226 -21.17 -24.91 14.62
CA ASP A 226 -19.94 -24.56 15.35
C ASP A 226 -18.71 -24.80 14.44
N TYR A 227 -18.46 -23.85 13.54
CA TYR A 227 -17.39 -23.91 12.57
C TYR A 227 -16.79 -22.51 12.34
N GLY A 228 -15.46 -22.43 12.25
CA GLY A 228 -14.76 -21.18 11.99
C GLY A 228 -15.08 -20.12 13.05
N PRO A 229 -15.64 -18.95 12.67
CA PRO A 229 -15.96 -17.89 13.64
C PRO A 229 -17.02 -18.32 14.68
N ASN A 230 -17.74 -19.42 14.47
CA ASN A 230 -18.72 -19.96 15.41
C ASN A 230 -18.15 -21.03 16.36
N ASP A 231 -16.94 -21.52 16.12
CA ASP A 231 -16.24 -22.41 17.05
C ASP A 231 -15.36 -21.61 18.02
N TRP A 232 -14.92 -22.19 19.13
CA TRP A 232 -14.03 -21.53 20.09
C TRP A 232 -12.64 -21.28 19.48
N HIS A 233 -12.25 -20.02 19.38
CA HIS A 233 -10.95 -19.63 18.82
C HIS A 233 -10.41 -18.35 19.47
N THR A 234 -9.14 -18.06 19.23
CA THR A 234 -8.65 -16.68 19.17
C THR A 234 -8.41 -16.35 17.70
N ASP A 235 -8.37 -15.07 17.35
CA ASP A 235 -8.05 -14.73 15.96
C ASP A 235 -6.56 -14.93 15.63
N GLY A 236 -5.65 -14.95 16.62
CA GLY A 236 -4.22 -15.14 16.34
C GLY A 236 -3.60 -14.05 15.46
N LEU A 237 -4.11 -12.82 15.56
CA LEU A 237 -3.53 -11.61 14.95
C LEU A 237 -2.46 -11.01 15.87
N PRO A 238 -1.63 -10.04 15.40
CA PRO A 238 -0.78 -9.26 16.30
C PRO A 238 -1.57 -8.70 17.48
N LEU A 239 -0.97 -8.68 18.68
CA LEU A 239 -1.68 -8.35 19.93
C LEU A 239 -2.23 -6.92 19.98
N SER A 240 -1.68 -6.03 19.15
CA SER A 240 -2.16 -4.66 18.97
C SER A 240 -3.23 -4.51 17.88
N VAL A 241 -3.79 -5.61 17.39
CA VAL A 241 -4.95 -5.59 16.51
C VAL A 241 -6.15 -5.99 17.34
N TRP A 242 -7.19 -5.16 17.30
CA TRP A 242 -8.41 -5.35 18.06
C TRP A 242 -9.63 -5.39 17.15
N LYS A 243 -10.71 -5.99 17.64
CA LYS A 243 -12.00 -6.01 16.93
C LYS A 243 -13.06 -5.22 17.66
N LEU A 244 -13.81 -4.46 16.89
CA LEU A 244 -15.09 -3.86 17.27
C LEU A 244 -16.21 -4.61 16.54
N MET A 245 -17.10 -5.23 17.30
CA MET A 245 -18.28 -5.94 16.82
C MET A 245 -19.52 -5.11 17.15
N ILE A 246 -20.37 -4.82 16.17
CA ILE A 246 -21.62 -4.08 16.34
C ILE A 246 -22.79 -4.99 15.99
N TYR A 247 -23.82 -5.01 16.84
CA TYR A 247 -25.02 -5.84 16.76
C TYR A 247 -26.25 -4.93 16.57
N PRO A 248 -26.61 -4.56 15.34
CA PRO A 248 -27.67 -3.58 15.13
C PRO A 248 -29.02 -3.99 15.73
N LYS A 249 -29.32 -5.29 15.75
CA LYS A 249 -30.57 -5.85 16.32
C LYS A 249 -30.45 -6.28 17.79
N GLY A 250 -29.27 -6.09 18.39
CA GLY A 250 -28.91 -6.52 19.73
C GLY A 250 -28.29 -7.92 19.77
N ALA A 251 -27.79 -8.30 20.94
CA ALA A 251 -27.09 -9.55 21.17
C ALA A 251 -27.74 -10.28 22.35
N SER A 252 -28.04 -11.56 22.17
CA SER A 252 -28.45 -12.49 23.23
C SER A 252 -28.42 -13.91 22.67
N TYR A 253 -28.58 -14.94 23.51
CA TYR A 253 -28.73 -16.32 23.01
C TYR A 253 -29.89 -16.50 22.02
N GLU A 254 -30.98 -15.74 22.19
CA GLU A 254 -32.12 -15.80 21.27
C GLU A 254 -31.79 -15.17 19.92
N LYS A 255 -31.12 -14.00 19.94
CA LYS A 255 -30.81 -13.20 18.75
C LYS A 255 -29.47 -13.55 18.10
N GLY A 256 -28.74 -14.49 18.69
CA GLY A 256 -27.34 -14.75 18.42
C GLY A 256 -26.43 -13.70 19.08
N THR A 257 -25.25 -14.13 19.53
CA THR A 257 -24.34 -13.31 20.35
C THR A 257 -22.89 -13.72 20.15
N THR A 258 -21.94 -13.02 20.77
CA THR A 258 -20.58 -13.53 20.94
C THR A 258 -20.40 -13.98 22.38
N GLU A 259 -19.89 -15.19 22.54
CA GLU A 259 -19.44 -15.71 23.82
C GLU A 259 -17.94 -15.51 23.97
N LEU A 260 -17.53 -15.13 25.17
CA LEU A 260 -16.15 -14.93 25.59
C LEU A 260 -15.82 -15.89 26.72
N LYS A 261 -14.64 -16.50 26.71
CA LYS A 261 -14.09 -17.15 27.90
C LYS A 261 -13.45 -16.09 28.78
N VAL A 262 -13.97 -15.95 30.00
CA VAL A 262 -13.48 -14.99 31.00
C VAL A 262 -13.15 -15.78 32.26
N GLU A 263 -11.87 -15.81 32.62
CA GLU A 263 -11.34 -16.61 33.73
C GLU A 263 -11.76 -18.10 33.62
N ASN A 264 -12.54 -18.61 34.59
CA ASN A 264 -13.04 -19.98 34.64
C ASN A 264 -14.50 -20.12 34.17
N SER A 265 -15.02 -19.13 33.44
CA SER A 265 -16.43 -19.07 33.02
C SER A 265 -16.59 -18.59 31.57
N THR A 266 -17.80 -18.69 31.05
CA THR A 266 -18.19 -18.11 29.75
C THR A 266 -19.17 -16.97 29.96
N LEU A 267 -18.93 -15.86 29.26
CA LEU A 267 -19.81 -14.69 29.24
C LEU A 267 -20.38 -14.52 27.84
N ALA A 268 -21.70 -14.54 27.71
CA ALA A 268 -22.37 -14.15 26.47
C ALA A 268 -22.67 -12.66 26.50
N LEU A 269 -22.49 -11.97 25.37
CA LEU A 269 -22.97 -10.60 25.22
C LEU A 269 -24.50 -10.57 25.33
N ASP A 270 -25.02 -9.68 26.16
CA ASP A 270 -26.47 -9.49 26.34
C ASP A 270 -26.81 -8.00 26.31
N GLY A 271 -27.65 -7.59 25.36
CA GLY A 271 -28.02 -6.20 25.17
C GLY A 271 -29.01 -5.93 24.04
N GLY A 272 -29.63 -4.75 24.09
CA GLY A 272 -30.61 -4.29 23.11
C GLY A 272 -30.03 -3.90 21.75
N PRO A 273 -30.87 -3.47 20.79
CA PRO A 273 -30.41 -2.95 19.49
C PRO A 273 -29.27 -1.94 19.62
N GLY A 274 -28.20 -2.12 18.84
CA GLY A 274 -27.02 -1.27 18.88
C GLY A 274 -25.96 -1.71 19.90
N THR A 275 -26.08 -2.86 20.54
CA THR A 275 -24.99 -3.42 21.35
C THR A 275 -23.70 -3.47 20.55
N TRP A 276 -22.58 -3.11 21.18
CA TRP A 276 -21.24 -3.26 20.62
C TRP A 276 -20.29 -3.92 21.61
N LEU A 277 -19.25 -4.57 21.08
CA LEU A 277 -18.18 -5.23 21.81
C LEU A 277 -16.83 -4.81 21.21
N PHE A 278 -15.96 -4.23 22.01
CA PHE A 278 -14.56 -3.99 21.68
C PHE A 278 -13.68 -4.91 22.53
N PHE A 279 -12.77 -5.69 21.93
CA PHE A 279 -12.05 -6.73 22.67
C PHE A 279 -10.69 -7.13 22.08
N LYS A 280 -9.85 -7.70 22.94
CA LYS A 280 -8.55 -8.33 22.64
C LYS A 280 -8.75 -9.68 21.98
N ASN A 281 -9.22 -9.67 20.74
CA ASN A 281 -9.63 -10.84 19.97
C ASN A 281 -8.56 -11.92 19.76
N SER A 282 -7.26 -11.57 19.88
CA SER A 282 -6.17 -12.55 19.86
C SER A 282 -5.80 -13.12 21.24
N GLU A 283 -6.26 -12.50 22.33
CA GLU A 283 -5.98 -12.90 23.71
C GLU A 283 -7.19 -13.56 24.38
N VAL A 284 -8.41 -13.13 24.01
CA VAL A 284 -9.67 -13.63 24.54
C VAL A 284 -10.21 -14.72 23.63
N ILE A 285 -10.31 -15.95 24.15
CA ILE A 285 -10.96 -17.06 23.44
C ILE A 285 -12.46 -16.74 23.33
N HIS A 286 -13.00 -16.80 22.13
CA HIS A 286 -14.36 -16.39 21.83
C HIS A 286 -14.99 -17.24 20.73
N ARG A 287 -16.31 -17.10 20.57
CA ARG A 287 -17.07 -17.69 19.45
C ARG A 287 -18.34 -16.91 19.15
N GLY A 288 -18.79 -16.95 17.90
CA GLY A 288 -20.12 -16.51 17.50
C GLY A 288 -21.18 -17.58 17.77
N VAL A 289 -22.25 -17.21 18.44
CA VAL A 289 -23.44 -18.04 18.65
C VAL A 289 -24.52 -17.63 17.65
N ALA A 290 -25.05 -18.59 16.91
CA ALA A 290 -26.13 -18.39 15.95
C ALA A 290 -27.44 -17.95 16.65
N PRO A 291 -28.31 -17.17 15.98
CA PRO A 291 -29.66 -16.92 16.49
C PRO A 291 -30.48 -18.20 16.50
N LYS A 292 -31.49 -18.29 17.38
CA LYS A 292 -32.41 -19.43 17.34
C LYS A 292 -33.30 -19.44 16.09
N GLU A 293 -33.66 -18.27 15.58
CA GLU A 293 -34.49 -18.11 14.39
C GLU A 293 -33.96 -17.01 13.45
N GLY A 294 -34.08 -17.24 12.15
CA GLY A 294 -33.75 -16.26 11.12
C GLY A 294 -32.25 -16.00 10.99
N THR A 295 -31.86 -14.72 10.97
CA THR A 295 -30.46 -14.32 10.76
C THR A 295 -30.04 -13.17 11.65
N ARG A 296 -28.78 -13.18 12.09
CA ARG A 296 -28.17 -12.09 12.87
C ARG A 296 -27.22 -11.27 12.01
N LEU A 297 -27.51 -9.99 11.80
CA LEU A 297 -26.58 -9.03 11.19
C LEU A 297 -25.49 -8.65 12.18
N ILE A 298 -24.24 -8.71 11.75
CA ILE A 298 -23.08 -8.23 12.49
C ILE A 298 -22.23 -7.34 11.58
N ILE A 299 -21.67 -6.27 12.16
CA ILE A 299 -20.63 -5.46 11.54
C ILE A 299 -19.37 -5.63 12.40
N GLU A 300 -18.26 -5.96 11.76
CA GLU A 300 -16.94 -6.05 12.38
C GLU A 300 -16.04 -4.96 11.80
N ALA A 301 -15.37 -4.21 12.66
CA ALA A 301 -14.29 -3.31 12.30
C ALA A 301 -12.99 -3.76 12.98
N THR A 302 -11.91 -3.83 12.20
CA THR A 302 -10.56 -4.07 12.71
C THR A 302 -9.91 -2.74 13.05
N ILE A 303 -9.38 -2.65 14.26
CA ILE A 303 -8.84 -1.42 14.87
C ILE A 303 -7.37 -1.64 15.22
N ILE A 304 -6.52 -0.66 14.92
CA ILE A 304 -5.09 -0.68 15.28
C ILE A 304 -4.63 0.68 15.82
N PRO A 305 -3.49 0.76 16.53
CA PRO A 305 -2.88 2.02 16.94
C PRO A 305 -2.63 2.96 15.76
N ALA A 306 -2.62 4.26 16.02
CA ALA A 306 -2.27 5.28 15.02
C ALA A 306 -1.62 6.50 15.69
N LEU A 307 -0.96 7.34 14.89
CA LEU A 307 -0.38 8.61 15.35
C LEU A 307 -1.47 9.65 15.66
N ASP A 308 -2.57 9.61 14.89
CA ASP A 308 -3.79 10.37 15.12
C ASP A 308 -5.00 9.50 14.78
N TYR A 309 -6.19 9.96 15.16
CA TYR A 309 -7.43 9.26 14.90
C TYR A 309 -7.78 9.24 13.42
N ASP A 310 -8.02 8.04 12.89
CA ASP A 310 -8.63 7.85 11.57
C ASP A 310 -9.76 6.82 11.67
N VAL A 311 -10.96 7.32 11.95
CA VAL A 311 -12.15 6.48 12.15
C VAL A 311 -12.91 6.22 10.85
N GLN A 312 -12.34 6.54 9.69
CA GLN A 312 -13.00 6.32 8.41
C GLN A 312 -13.26 4.82 8.22
N PRO A 313 -14.51 4.40 7.91
CA PRO A 313 -14.80 3.01 7.64
C PRO A 313 -14.24 2.62 6.27
N ILE A 314 -13.25 1.76 6.29
CA ILE A 314 -12.53 1.29 5.11
C ILE A 314 -12.90 -0.17 4.80
N VAL A 315 -12.95 -0.56 3.53
CA VAL A 315 -13.21 -1.95 3.12
C VAL A 315 -12.03 -2.48 2.33
N SER A 316 -11.38 -3.53 2.83
CA SER A 316 -10.22 -4.16 2.18
C SER A 316 -10.51 -5.56 1.60
N GLY A 317 -11.76 -6.03 1.65
CA GLY A 317 -12.17 -7.36 1.19
C GLY A 317 -12.56 -8.26 2.36
N GLN A 318 -13.44 -9.25 2.13
CA GLN A 318 -14.00 -10.09 3.19
C GLN A 318 -12.96 -11.00 3.88
N ASN A 319 -11.91 -11.40 3.17
CA ASN A 319 -10.83 -12.24 3.68
C ASN A 319 -9.62 -11.42 4.18
N SER A 320 -9.65 -10.09 4.09
CA SER A 320 -8.63 -9.25 4.72
C SER A 320 -8.81 -9.24 6.24
N ARG A 321 -7.70 -9.47 6.97
CA ARG A 321 -7.71 -9.57 8.44
C ARG A 321 -7.14 -8.31 9.08
N HIS A 322 -5.89 -7.97 8.74
CA HIS A 322 -5.19 -6.75 9.17
C HIS A 322 -4.14 -6.38 8.11
N PRO A 323 -3.62 -5.14 8.07
CA PRO A 323 -2.61 -4.78 7.09
C PRO A 323 -1.30 -5.56 7.33
N LEU A 324 -0.48 -5.74 6.30
CA LEU A 324 0.81 -6.40 6.42
C LEU A 324 1.73 -5.60 7.35
N PHE A 325 1.78 -4.27 7.17
CA PHE A 325 2.44 -3.35 8.10
C PHE A 325 1.41 -2.41 8.76
N PRO A 326 1.62 -1.99 10.02
CA PRO A 326 0.68 -1.14 10.75
C PRO A 326 0.38 0.21 10.08
N TRP A 327 1.30 0.74 9.28
CA TRP A 327 1.14 2.01 8.57
C TRP A 327 0.46 1.87 7.20
N THR A 328 0.31 0.67 6.66
CA THR A 328 -0.27 0.48 5.33
C THR A 328 -1.77 0.75 5.32
N THR A 329 -2.26 1.33 4.22
CA THR A 329 -3.69 1.52 3.91
C THR A 329 -4.09 0.58 2.77
N PRO A 330 -5.37 0.16 2.65
CA PRO A 330 -5.77 -0.70 1.55
C PRO A 330 -5.70 0.05 0.23
N TYR A 331 -5.16 -0.62 -0.77
CA TYR A 331 -5.07 -0.15 -2.13
C TYR A 331 -6.45 0.15 -2.74
N LEU A 332 -7.45 -0.68 -2.43
CA LEU A 332 -8.78 -0.66 -3.06
C LEU A 332 -9.71 0.45 -2.58
N SER A 333 -9.48 1.03 -1.40
CA SER A 333 -10.42 1.97 -0.76
C SER A 333 -10.10 3.45 -0.96
N SER A 334 -8.90 3.76 -1.47
CA SER A 334 -8.32 5.10 -1.40
C SER A 334 -8.07 5.74 -2.76
N HIS A 335 -8.37 5.03 -3.85
CA HIS A 335 -8.43 5.62 -5.18
C HIS A 335 -9.79 6.28 -5.42
N PRO A 336 -9.87 7.60 -5.67
CA PRO A 336 -11.13 8.28 -6.00
C PRO A 336 -11.82 7.72 -7.26
N ASN A 337 -11.08 6.98 -8.10
CA ASN A 337 -11.59 6.30 -9.29
C ASN A 337 -12.03 4.84 -9.04
N TYR A 338 -11.86 4.32 -7.81
CA TYR A 338 -12.30 2.97 -7.44
C TYR A 338 -13.74 2.97 -6.90
N GLN A 339 -14.62 3.74 -7.54
CA GLN A 339 -16.00 3.29 -7.63
C GLN A 339 -15.96 2.11 -8.59
N ARG A 340 -16.29 0.90 -8.13
CA ARG A 340 -16.21 -0.41 -8.84
C ARG A 340 -16.91 -0.48 -10.23
N ASN A 341 -17.33 0.65 -10.79
CA ASN A 341 -17.98 0.79 -12.10
C ASN A 341 -17.16 1.60 -13.15
N GLU A 342 -15.97 2.15 -12.87
CA GLU A 342 -15.25 3.02 -13.83
C GLU A 342 -13.82 2.62 -14.21
N VAL A 343 -13.16 1.70 -13.50
CA VAL A 343 -11.80 1.25 -13.87
C VAL A 343 -11.89 0.28 -15.04
N ILE A 344 -11.41 0.72 -16.20
CA ILE A 344 -11.40 -0.08 -17.44
C ILE A 344 -9.99 -0.47 -17.87
N ALA A 345 -8.95 0.11 -17.27
CA ALA A 345 -7.58 -0.07 -17.72
C ALA A 345 -6.52 0.08 -16.62
N ILE A 346 -5.34 -0.49 -16.85
CA ILE A 346 -4.17 -0.43 -15.98
C ILE A 346 -2.98 0.13 -16.73
N ASN A 347 -2.21 1.02 -16.10
CA ASN A 347 -0.87 1.38 -16.53
C ASN A 347 0.17 0.81 -15.54
N ILE A 348 1.26 0.23 -16.03
CA ILE A 348 2.33 -0.37 -15.23
C ILE A 348 3.59 0.49 -15.36
N GLY A 349 4.08 1.01 -14.23
CA GLY A 349 5.30 1.83 -14.16
C GLY A 349 5.17 3.17 -14.85
N GLY A 350 4.02 3.84 -14.73
CA GLY A 350 3.77 5.12 -15.40
C GLY A 350 4.59 6.30 -14.88
N GLY A 351 5.32 6.12 -13.77
CA GLY A 351 5.89 7.21 -13.02
C GLY A 351 4.86 7.91 -12.13
N PRO A 352 5.32 8.63 -11.09
CA PRO A 352 4.47 9.18 -10.04
C PRO A 352 3.42 10.17 -10.57
N ASN A 353 3.73 10.90 -11.64
CA ASN A 353 2.87 11.98 -12.16
C ASN A 353 1.88 11.54 -13.23
N TRP A 354 1.86 10.26 -13.60
CA TRP A 354 0.95 9.76 -14.62
C TRP A 354 -0.48 9.67 -14.08
N SER A 355 -1.45 10.13 -14.88
CA SER A 355 -2.87 9.99 -14.58
C SER A 355 -3.70 9.94 -15.85
N CYS A 356 -4.75 9.12 -15.85
CA CYS A 356 -5.75 9.06 -16.90
C CYS A 356 -7.09 8.63 -16.30
N PRO A 357 -8.21 9.32 -16.58
CA PRO A 357 -9.53 8.92 -16.09
C PRO A 357 -9.88 7.48 -16.51
N GLY A 358 -10.37 6.67 -15.56
CA GLY A 358 -10.71 5.25 -15.80
C GLY A 358 -9.50 4.31 -15.84
N TRP A 359 -8.29 4.81 -15.57
CA TRP A 359 -7.07 4.02 -15.44
C TRP A 359 -6.58 3.96 -14.00
N VAL A 360 -5.95 2.85 -13.66
CA VAL A 360 -5.18 2.68 -12.43
C VAL A 360 -3.69 2.61 -12.77
N ASN A 361 -2.89 3.42 -12.10
CA ASN A 361 -1.43 3.42 -12.25
C ASN A 361 -0.81 2.51 -11.18
N LEU A 362 -0.11 1.46 -11.60
CA LEU A 362 0.67 0.59 -10.73
C LEU A 362 2.11 1.12 -10.72
N GLU A 363 2.41 1.95 -9.73
CA GLU A 363 3.67 2.71 -9.63
C GLU A 363 4.16 2.74 -8.18
N GLU A 364 5.45 2.53 -7.96
CA GLU A 364 6.07 2.41 -6.64
C GLU A 364 6.25 3.77 -5.96
N VAL A 365 6.38 4.86 -6.72
CA VAL A 365 6.61 6.19 -6.19
C VAL A 365 5.30 6.91 -5.89
N THR A 366 5.11 7.34 -4.64
CA THR A 366 3.94 8.11 -4.22
C THR A 366 3.97 9.54 -4.74
N SER A 367 2.80 10.10 -5.05
CA SER A 367 2.65 11.48 -5.54
C SER A 367 1.23 12.00 -5.31
N ALA A 368 0.97 13.27 -5.66
CA ALA A 368 -0.39 13.81 -5.65
C ALA A 368 -1.34 13.08 -6.62
N THR A 369 -0.85 12.55 -7.74
CA THR A 369 -1.64 11.79 -8.73
C THR A 369 -1.51 10.27 -8.58
N ASN A 370 -0.55 9.80 -7.76
CA ASN A 370 -0.39 8.42 -7.34
C ASN A 370 -0.28 8.32 -5.80
N PRO A 371 -1.34 8.61 -5.05
CA PRO A 371 -1.27 8.67 -3.58
C PRO A 371 -1.02 7.30 -2.92
N HIS A 372 -1.15 6.19 -3.65
CA HIS A 372 -0.95 4.83 -3.13
C HIS A 372 0.01 4.08 -4.02
N SER A 373 1.23 3.90 -3.53
CA SER A 373 2.25 3.13 -4.23
C SER A 373 1.86 1.66 -4.40
N PHE A 374 2.30 1.07 -5.50
CA PHE A 374 2.18 -0.35 -5.79
C PHE A 374 3.55 -0.91 -6.16
N LEU A 375 4.10 -1.77 -5.31
CA LEU A 375 5.41 -2.38 -5.53
C LEU A 375 5.34 -3.49 -6.59
N LEU A 376 6.24 -3.45 -7.58
CA LEU A 376 6.37 -4.47 -8.62
C LEU A 376 7.46 -5.48 -8.26
N PHE A 377 7.05 -6.68 -7.83
CA PHE A 377 7.96 -7.74 -7.40
C PHE A 377 7.48 -9.13 -7.87
N PRO A 378 8.29 -10.19 -7.79
CA PRO A 378 7.97 -11.49 -8.40
C PRO A 378 6.70 -12.18 -7.90
N ASN A 379 6.14 -11.73 -6.77
CA ASN A 379 4.91 -12.26 -6.19
C ASN A 379 3.79 -11.20 -6.07
N CYS A 380 3.94 -10.00 -6.65
CA CYS A 380 2.92 -8.95 -6.57
C CYS A 380 1.61 -9.41 -7.22
N ARG A 381 0.46 -8.95 -6.75
CA ARG A 381 -0.85 -9.28 -7.34
C ARG A 381 -1.54 -8.00 -7.74
N PHE A 382 -1.91 -7.89 -9.01
CA PHE A 382 -2.62 -6.71 -9.49
C PHE A 382 -3.96 -6.60 -8.75
N PRO A 383 -4.33 -5.41 -8.27
CA PRO A 383 -5.50 -5.20 -7.42
C PRO A 383 -6.79 -5.11 -8.25
N MET A 384 -6.91 -5.96 -9.26
CA MET A 384 -8.06 -6.09 -10.14
C MET A 384 -8.53 -7.55 -10.16
N GLU A 385 -9.83 -7.72 -10.36
CA GLU A 385 -10.46 -9.02 -10.49
C GLU A 385 -10.04 -9.74 -11.78
N ASN A 386 -10.29 -11.04 -11.83
CA ASN A 386 -10.08 -11.79 -13.06
C ASN A 386 -11.03 -11.29 -14.15
N ASN A 387 -10.52 -11.10 -15.37
CA ASN A 387 -11.33 -10.68 -16.52
C ASN A 387 -12.13 -9.38 -16.32
N SER A 388 -11.61 -8.42 -15.55
CA SER A 388 -12.31 -7.15 -15.25
C SER A 388 -11.78 -5.94 -16.00
N ILE A 389 -10.66 -6.07 -16.73
CA ILE A 389 -9.95 -4.96 -17.34
C ILE A 389 -9.94 -5.08 -18.86
N LYS A 390 -10.14 -3.98 -19.58
CA LYS A 390 -10.15 -3.94 -21.05
C LYS A 390 -8.77 -3.74 -21.66
N SER A 391 -7.91 -3.00 -20.97
CA SER A 391 -6.58 -2.65 -21.46
C SER A 391 -5.53 -2.62 -20.36
N VAL A 392 -4.34 -3.14 -20.65
CA VAL A 392 -3.13 -2.97 -19.85
C VAL A 392 -2.08 -2.29 -20.71
N TYR A 393 -1.42 -1.27 -20.16
CA TYR A 393 -0.37 -0.52 -20.82
C TYR A 393 0.90 -0.51 -19.97
N SER A 394 2.06 -0.51 -20.62
CA SER A 394 3.34 -0.22 -20.00
C SER A 394 4.25 0.46 -21.02
N SER A 395 4.97 1.50 -20.58
CA SER A 395 5.89 2.26 -21.42
C SER A 395 7.18 2.55 -20.69
N HIS A 396 8.29 2.04 -21.23
CA HIS A 396 9.64 2.19 -20.69
C HIS A 396 9.71 1.89 -19.19
N ALA A 397 9.24 0.69 -18.81
CA ALA A 397 9.14 0.26 -17.42
C ALA A 397 9.60 -1.18 -17.25
N ILE A 398 9.12 -2.11 -18.10
CA ILE A 398 9.40 -3.53 -17.94
C ILE A 398 10.88 -3.89 -18.11
N GLU A 399 11.65 -3.11 -18.88
CA GLU A 399 13.09 -3.28 -19.06
C GLU A 399 13.90 -2.98 -17.79
N HIS A 400 13.31 -2.23 -16.85
CA HIS A 400 13.89 -1.90 -15.56
C HIS A 400 13.64 -2.98 -14.51
N LEU A 401 12.73 -3.92 -14.77
CA LEU A 401 12.34 -4.97 -13.83
C LEU A 401 13.16 -6.24 -14.04
N ASN A 402 13.37 -7.00 -12.96
CA ASN A 402 13.99 -8.32 -13.07
C ASN A 402 13.05 -9.32 -13.78
N ILE A 403 13.61 -10.35 -14.41
CA ILE A 403 12.85 -11.31 -15.22
C ILE A 403 11.69 -11.98 -14.43
N PRO A 404 11.88 -12.44 -13.18
CA PRO A 404 10.76 -12.97 -12.39
C PRO A 404 9.61 -11.96 -12.18
N THR A 405 9.92 -10.68 -11.96
CA THR A 405 8.89 -9.62 -11.87
C THR A 405 8.19 -9.43 -13.22
N VAL A 406 8.93 -9.40 -14.34
CA VAL A 406 8.33 -9.30 -15.69
C VAL A 406 7.36 -10.45 -15.94
N TYR A 407 7.73 -11.67 -15.57
CA TYR A 407 6.86 -12.85 -15.72
C TYR A 407 5.61 -12.72 -14.87
N ARG A 408 5.75 -12.21 -13.64
CA ARG A 408 4.62 -11.98 -12.75
C ARG A 408 3.65 -10.95 -13.31
N ILE A 409 4.14 -9.81 -13.80
CA ILE A 409 3.26 -8.76 -14.35
C ILE A 409 2.57 -9.21 -15.64
N LEU A 410 3.22 -10.02 -16.49
CA LEU A 410 2.57 -10.58 -17.69
C LEU A 410 1.48 -11.58 -17.31
N SER A 411 1.75 -12.45 -16.34
CA SER A 411 0.76 -13.38 -15.78
C SER A 411 -0.43 -12.64 -15.16
N GLU A 412 -0.18 -11.59 -14.38
CA GLU A 412 -1.24 -10.78 -13.76
C GLU A 412 -2.01 -9.96 -14.79
N SER A 413 -1.33 -9.40 -15.80
CA SER A 413 -1.97 -8.73 -16.94
C SER A 413 -2.92 -9.69 -17.66
N HIS A 414 -2.49 -10.93 -17.92
CA HIS A 414 -3.35 -11.94 -18.51
C HIS A 414 -4.53 -12.28 -17.60
N ARG A 415 -4.31 -12.41 -16.28
CA ARG A 415 -5.38 -12.71 -15.31
C ARG A 415 -6.48 -11.63 -15.31
N VAL A 416 -6.09 -10.36 -15.24
CA VAL A 416 -7.03 -9.24 -15.07
C VAL A 416 -7.70 -8.82 -16.38
N LEU A 417 -7.05 -9.02 -17.53
CA LEU A 417 -7.64 -8.69 -18.82
C LEU A 417 -8.86 -9.58 -19.11
N GLU A 418 -9.93 -8.97 -19.62
CA GLU A 418 -11.05 -9.69 -20.22
C GLU A 418 -10.59 -10.43 -21.49
N LYS A 419 -11.36 -11.44 -21.91
CA LYS A 419 -11.05 -12.15 -23.15
C LYS A 419 -11.05 -11.17 -24.34
N GLY A 420 -9.98 -11.16 -25.13
CA GLY A 420 -9.79 -10.21 -26.22
C GLY A 420 -9.34 -8.81 -25.77
N GLY A 421 -9.13 -8.59 -24.47
CA GLY A 421 -8.59 -7.36 -23.90
C GLY A 421 -7.17 -7.09 -24.40
N ASN A 422 -6.80 -5.80 -24.41
CA ASN A 422 -5.58 -5.31 -25.05
C ASN A 422 -4.41 -5.25 -24.07
N LEU A 423 -3.26 -5.78 -24.47
CA LEU A 423 -1.98 -5.51 -23.85
C LEU A 423 -1.16 -4.63 -24.80
N ILE A 424 -0.70 -3.48 -24.32
CA ILE A 424 0.12 -2.55 -25.08
C ILE A 424 1.44 -2.37 -24.34
N ILE A 425 2.54 -2.72 -25.00
CA ILE A 425 3.89 -2.60 -24.46
C ILE A 425 4.69 -1.66 -25.35
N LYS A 426 5.41 -0.76 -24.73
CA LYS A 426 6.37 0.14 -25.37
C LYS A 426 7.69 0.06 -24.62
N ILE A 427 8.74 -0.37 -25.30
CA ILE A 427 10.10 -0.52 -24.76
C ILE A 427 11.10 0.14 -25.71
N PRO A 428 12.37 0.36 -25.33
CA PRO A 428 13.42 0.71 -26.26
C PRO A 428 13.42 -0.19 -27.51
N ASP A 429 13.69 0.38 -28.69
CA ASP A 429 13.87 -0.41 -29.91
C ASP A 429 15.24 -1.08 -29.91
N TYR A 430 15.34 -2.21 -29.20
CA TYR A 430 16.59 -2.94 -29.04
C TYR A 430 17.10 -3.58 -30.35
N ASP A 431 16.21 -3.86 -31.32
CA ASP A 431 16.64 -4.29 -32.66
C ASP A 431 17.44 -3.18 -33.33
N LYS A 432 16.90 -1.95 -33.33
CA LYS A 432 17.56 -0.78 -33.88
C LYS A 432 18.82 -0.41 -33.08
N ALA A 433 18.77 -0.51 -31.75
CA ALA A 433 19.93 -0.28 -30.90
C ALA A 433 21.07 -1.24 -31.22
N LEU A 434 20.80 -2.55 -31.35
CA LEU A 434 21.82 -3.55 -31.66
C LEU A 434 22.39 -3.37 -33.06
N ASP A 435 21.54 -3.11 -34.06
CA ASP A 435 21.98 -2.84 -35.44
C ASP A 435 22.89 -1.58 -35.50
N CYS A 436 22.48 -0.49 -34.87
CA CYS A 436 23.30 0.72 -34.77
C CYS A 436 24.62 0.46 -34.04
N TRP A 437 24.62 -0.34 -32.97
CA TRP A 437 25.85 -0.71 -32.26
C TRP A 437 26.80 -1.51 -33.17
N GLN A 438 26.29 -2.53 -33.86
CA GLN A 438 27.09 -3.36 -34.77
C GLN A 438 27.66 -2.56 -35.94
N ARG A 439 26.87 -1.62 -36.50
CA ARG A 439 27.30 -0.74 -37.60
C ARG A 439 28.14 0.45 -37.13
N GLN A 440 28.31 0.63 -35.82
CA GLN A 440 28.94 1.81 -35.21
C GLN A 440 28.29 3.12 -35.70
N ASP A 441 26.96 3.11 -35.79
CA ASP A 441 26.12 4.22 -36.20
C ASP A 441 25.59 4.95 -34.94
N PRO A 442 25.97 6.23 -34.71
CA PRO A 442 25.59 6.94 -33.49
C PRO A 442 24.12 7.38 -33.46
N SER A 443 23.40 7.30 -34.59
CA SER A 443 22.09 7.94 -34.77
C SER A 443 21.04 7.55 -33.73
N PHE A 444 21.06 6.32 -33.21
CA PHE A 444 20.13 5.87 -32.16
C PHE A 444 20.51 6.40 -30.77
N PHE A 445 21.81 6.50 -30.48
CA PHE A 445 22.35 6.84 -29.16
C PHE A 445 22.47 8.35 -28.93
N GLU A 446 22.35 9.14 -30.00
CA GLU A 446 22.28 10.61 -29.97
C GLU A 446 20.84 11.14 -29.86
N LEU A 447 19.85 10.24 -29.87
CA LEU A 447 18.47 10.61 -29.54
C LEU A 447 18.36 11.00 -28.06
N GLY A 448 17.18 11.49 -27.65
CA GLY A 448 16.87 12.04 -26.31
C GLY A 448 16.97 11.09 -25.10
N TRP A 449 17.97 10.20 -25.07
CA TRP A 449 18.31 9.30 -23.96
C TRP A 449 18.98 10.01 -22.77
N ASN A 450 19.39 11.27 -22.92
CA ASN A 450 20.12 12.04 -21.92
C ASN A 450 21.44 11.41 -21.43
N ILE A 451 22.03 10.46 -22.19
CA ILE A 451 23.29 9.80 -21.80
C ILE A 451 24.41 10.83 -21.57
N ALA A 452 24.49 11.86 -22.41
CA ALA A 452 25.51 12.90 -22.30
C ALA A 452 25.51 13.64 -20.95
N SER A 453 24.40 13.63 -20.18
CA SER A 453 24.36 14.28 -18.87
C SER A 453 25.05 13.48 -17.77
N ILE A 454 25.47 12.24 -18.05
CA ILE A 454 26.10 11.36 -17.05
C ILE A 454 27.46 10.80 -17.48
N THR A 455 27.93 11.07 -18.71
CA THR A 455 29.20 10.52 -19.21
C THR A 455 30.42 11.00 -18.42
N HIS A 456 30.33 12.12 -17.70
CA HIS A 456 31.38 12.58 -16.79
C HIS A 456 31.62 11.62 -15.60
N LEU A 457 30.68 10.73 -15.29
CA LEU A 457 30.81 9.72 -14.23
C LEU A 457 31.61 8.50 -14.68
N TRP A 458 31.84 8.34 -15.99
CA TRP A 458 32.37 7.10 -16.57
C TRP A 458 33.89 7.01 -16.53
N GLY A 459 34.58 8.13 -16.80
CA GLY A 459 36.02 8.14 -17.03
C GLY A 459 36.88 7.59 -15.90
N LYS A 460 36.43 7.69 -14.65
CA LYS A 460 37.14 7.15 -13.47
C LYS A 460 37.23 5.62 -13.47
N ASN A 461 36.29 4.95 -14.13
CA ASN A 461 36.23 3.50 -14.25
C ASN A 461 36.81 3.01 -15.59
N GLY A 462 37.58 3.86 -16.30
CA GLY A 462 38.18 3.50 -17.59
C GLY A 462 37.17 3.39 -18.74
N ILE A 463 35.95 3.91 -18.54
CA ILE A 463 34.89 3.94 -19.53
C ILE A 463 34.93 5.26 -20.27
N CYS A 464 34.95 5.20 -21.61
CA CYS A 464 34.94 6.40 -22.45
C CYS A 464 33.54 6.68 -23.00
N ASP A 465 33.29 7.94 -23.35
CA ASP A 465 32.06 8.33 -24.03
C ASP A 465 32.12 7.95 -25.52
N CYS A 466 31.84 6.69 -25.82
CA CYS A 466 31.84 6.14 -27.18
C CYS A 466 30.57 5.33 -27.47
N ILE A 467 30.33 5.02 -28.76
CA ILE A 467 29.14 4.28 -29.21
C ILE A 467 28.99 2.96 -28.45
N ASP A 468 30.07 2.21 -28.24
CA ASP A 468 30.02 0.91 -27.57
C ASP A 468 29.53 1.03 -26.11
N HIS A 469 30.00 2.02 -25.36
CA HIS A 469 29.59 2.25 -23.98
C HIS A 469 28.20 2.87 -23.87
N ARG A 470 27.84 3.79 -24.78
CA ARG A 470 26.47 4.32 -24.86
C ARG A 470 25.46 3.22 -25.18
N ALA A 471 25.79 2.33 -26.11
CA ALA A 471 24.95 1.20 -26.46
C ALA A 471 24.80 0.23 -25.29
N ALA A 472 25.92 -0.16 -24.66
CA ALA A 472 25.89 -1.02 -23.48
C ALA A 472 24.96 -0.47 -22.39
N MET A 473 24.96 0.85 -22.15
CA MET A 473 24.09 1.50 -21.16
C MET A 473 22.60 1.29 -21.44
N ILE A 474 22.19 1.29 -22.71
CA ILE A 474 20.79 1.06 -23.10
C ILE A 474 20.38 -0.39 -22.88
N PHE A 475 21.26 -1.35 -23.14
CA PHE A 475 20.99 -2.78 -22.94
C PHE A 475 20.99 -3.18 -21.46
N CYS A 476 21.95 -2.65 -20.70
CA CYS A 476 22.06 -2.88 -19.28
C CYS A 476 22.83 -1.73 -18.63
N SER A 477 22.31 -1.18 -17.55
CA SER A 477 22.99 -0.12 -16.81
C SER A 477 22.73 -0.24 -15.32
N PHE A 478 23.63 0.34 -14.52
CA PHE A 478 23.51 0.33 -13.08
C PHE A 478 23.99 1.64 -12.48
N PHE A 479 23.55 1.90 -11.26
CA PHE A 479 24.03 2.98 -10.43
C PHE A 479 24.33 2.47 -9.02
N ASN A 480 25.22 3.17 -8.31
CA ASN A 480 25.58 2.83 -6.93
C ASN A 480 24.91 3.75 -5.92
N ASP A 481 24.95 3.39 -4.64
CA ASP A 481 24.34 4.21 -3.58
C ASP A 481 24.89 5.64 -3.52
N ALA A 482 26.16 5.84 -3.92
CA ALA A 482 26.80 7.16 -3.95
C ALA A 482 26.23 8.09 -5.03
N TYR A 483 25.65 7.56 -6.10
CA TYR A 483 24.90 8.32 -7.11
C TYR A 483 23.47 8.63 -6.65
N GLY A 484 22.83 7.71 -5.93
CA GLY A 484 21.43 7.82 -5.51
C GLY A 484 20.45 7.28 -6.55
N ASN A 485 19.15 7.52 -6.36
CA ASN A 485 18.11 7.02 -7.27
C ASN A 485 17.88 8.01 -8.44
N PRO A 486 18.13 7.63 -9.70
CA PRO A 486 17.94 8.49 -10.87
C PRO A 486 16.49 8.95 -11.10
N PHE A 487 15.52 8.27 -10.46
CA PHE A 487 14.09 8.53 -10.62
C PHE A 487 13.46 9.28 -9.44
N ALA A 488 14.23 9.58 -8.39
CA ALA A 488 13.74 10.29 -7.21
C ALA A 488 13.82 11.82 -7.35
N SER A 489 12.87 12.53 -6.74
CA SER A 489 12.83 14.00 -6.71
C SER A 489 14.01 14.65 -5.96
N ASN A 490 14.68 13.92 -5.07
CA ASN A 490 15.76 14.43 -4.22
C ASN A 490 17.12 14.53 -4.95
N GLY A 491 17.16 14.24 -6.25
CA GLY A 491 18.29 14.50 -7.13
C GLY A 491 19.40 13.45 -7.09
N SER A 492 20.13 13.33 -8.20
CA SER A 492 21.32 12.52 -8.35
C SER A 492 22.57 13.25 -7.83
N SER A 493 23.45 12.53 -7.14
CA SER A 493 24.69 13.06 -6.57
C SER A 493 25.86 12.97 -7.54
N ASN A 494 26.69 14.02 -7.60
CA ASN A 494 27.93 14.09 -8.37
C ASN A 494 29.17 13.89 -7.49
N THR A 495 29.06 13.11 -6.41
CA THR A 495 30.22 12.84 -5.54
C THR A 495 31.33 12.12 -6.28
N ALA A 496 32.53 12.14 -5.71
CA ALA A 496 33.68 11.50 -6.34
C ALA A 496 33.52 9.97 -6.54
N GLN A 497 32.63 9.34 -5.75
CA GLN A 497 32.35 7.90 -5.74
C GLN A 497 31.08 7.53 -6.52
N ALA A 498 30.29 8.51 -6.95
CA ALA A 498 29.05 8.28 -7.69
C ALA A 498 29.33 7.64 -9.05
N TYR A 499 28.54 6.60 -9.38
CA TYR A 499 28.56 5.97 -10.69
C TYR A 499 27.13 5.72 -11.16
N PHE A 500 26.85 6.12 -12.40
CA PHE A 500 25.70 5.69 -13.18
C PHE A 500 26.14 5.53 -14.63
N GLY A 501 25.99 4.33 -15.18
CA GLY A 501 26.47 4.04 -16.51
C GLY A 501 26.36 2.57 -16.93
N PRO A 502 27.05 2.20 -18.02
CA PRO A 502 27.09 0.81 -18.50
C PRO A 502 27.88 -0.11 -17.54
N PRO A 503 27.85 -1.43 -17.74
CA PRO A 503 28.82 -2.34 -17.15
C PRO A 503 30.27 -1.89 -17.41
N ILE A 504 31.15 -2.05 -16.42
CA ILE A 504 32.57 -1.69 -16.53
C ILE A 504 33.29 -2.75 -17.38
N LEU A 505 33.33 -2.52 -18.68
CA LEU A 505 33.97 -3.34 -19.71
C LEU A 505 34.72 -2.45 -20.70
N ASP A 506 35.83 -2.93 -21.26
CA ASP A 506 36.51 -2.24 -22.35
C ASP A 506 35.81 -2.46 -23.70
N VAL A 507 36.11 -1.60 -24.67
CA VAL A 507 35.49 -1.61 -26.01
C VAL A 507 35.70 -2.93 -26.75
N HIS A 508 36.86 -3.59 -26.60
CA HIS A 508 37.13 -4.85 -27.28
C HIS A 508 36.24 -5.96 -26.72
N SER A 509 36.12 -6.03 -25.39
CA SER A 509 35.22 -6.97 -24.71
C SER A 509 33.76 -6.78 -25.12
N LEU A 510 33.29 -5.53 -25.17
CA LEU A 510 31.93 -5.18 -25.62
C LEU A 510 31.65 -5.62 -27.06
N ARG A 511 32.59 -5.38 -28.00
CA ARG A 511 32.42 -5.78 -29.40
C ARG A 511 32.41 -7.29 -29.60
N ASN A 512 33.22 -8.02 -28.83
CA ASN A 512 33.19 -9.48 -28.85
C ASN A 512 31.88 -10.02 -28.27
N LEU A 513 31.36 -9.38 -27.22
CA LEU A 513 30.12 -9.77 -26.54
C LEU A 513 28.92 -9.77 -27.50
N ILE A 514 28.75 -8.71 -28.30
CA ILE A 514 27.56 -8.56 -29.15
C ILE A 514 27.54 -9.44 -30.42
N SER A 515 28.65 -10.13 -30.72
CA SER A 515 28.78 -10.90 -31.96
C SER A 515 27.84 -12.12 -31.96
N GLY A 516 26.88 -12.12 -32.90
CA GLY A 516 25.95 -13.23 -33.10
C GLY A 516 24.91 -13.41 -31.99
N LYS A 517 24.76 -12.43 -31.09
CA LYS A 517 23.80 -12.48 -29.98
C LYS A 517 22.54 -11.68 -30.24
N SER A 518 21.43 -12.12 -29.67
CA SER A 518 20.18 -11.38 -29.64
C SER A 518 20.20 -10.27 -28.58
N PRO A 519 19.24 -9.33 -28.60
CA PRO A 519 19.09 -8.35 -27.53
C PRO A 519 19.01 -8.93 -26.11
N SER A 520 18.22 -9.99 -25.90
CA SER A 520 18.10 -10.58 -24.55
C SER A 520 19.39 -11.23 -24.09
N GLU A 521 20.13 -11.91 -24.98
CA GLU A 521 21.43 -12.51 -24.68
C GLU A 521 22.49 -11.44 -24.35
N VAL A 522 22.51 -10.33 -25.10
CA VAL A 522 23.39 -9.19 -24.81
C VAL A 522 23.11 -8.62 -23.43
N ALA A 523 21.85 -8.32 -23.11
CA ALA A 523 21.50 -7.81 -21.79
C ALA A 523 21.81 -8.82 -20.68
N GLU A 524 21.63 -10.12 -20.92
CA GLU A 524 21.96 -11.17 -19.96
C GLU A 524 23.45 -11.26 -19.65
N GLU A 525 24.32 -11.25 -20.65
CA GLU A 525 25.76 -11.27 -20.40
C GLU A 525 26.23 -10.01 -19.67
N LEU A 526 25.71 -8.84 -20.04
CA LEU A 526 26.01 -7.58 -19.36
C LEU A 526 25.52 -7.58 -17.90
N ARG A 527 24.30 -8.09 -17.63
CA ARG A 527 23.79 -8.29 -16.26
C ARG A 527 24.69 -9.23 -15.46
N ASN A 528 25.05 -10.38 -16.03
CA ASN A 528 25.88 -11.38 -15.38
C ASN A 528 27.28 -10.84 -15.05
N HIS A 529 27.83 -10.00 -15.92
CA HIS A 529 29.08 -9.29 -15.63
C HIS A 529 28.95 -8.41 -14.40
N ILE A 530 27.89 -7.57 -14.31
CA ILE A 530 27.62 -6.74 -13.13
C ILE A 530 27.50 -7.59 -11.87
N TYR A 531 26.67 -8.65 -11.88
CA TYR A 531 26.55 -9.57 -10.74
C TYR A 531 27.88 -10.16 -10.28
N SER A 532 28.81 -10.41 -11.21
CA SER A 532 30.10 -11.05 -10.91
C SER A 532 31.17 -10.09 -10.39
N LYS A 533 31.01 -8.77 -10.59
CA LYS A 533 32.04 -7.76 -10.31
C LYS A 533 31.63 -6.71 -9.30
N GLU A 534 30.35 -6.32 -9.31
CA GLU A 534 29.85 -5.21 -8.52
C GLU A 534 29.14 -5.72 -7.27
N THR A 535 29.48 -5.17 -6.11
CA THR A 535 28.84 -5.51 -4.83
C THR A 535 27.88 -4.42 -4.34
N ASN A 536 28.01 -3.19 -4.85
CA ASN A 536 27.11 -2.07 -4.58
C ASN A 536 26.56 -1.57 -5.90
N PHE A 537 25.39 -2.07 -6.28
CA PHE A 537 24.71 -1.64 -7.48
C PHE A 537 23.19 -1.80 -7.34
N ARG A 538 22.48 -0.98 -8.11
CA ARG A 538 21.08 -1.15 -8.47
C ARG A 538 20.96 -1.02 -9.97
N PHE A 539 20.17 -1.87 -10.60
CA PHE A 539 19.95 -1.78 -12.03
C PHE A 539 19.10 -0.57 -12.38
N CYS A 540 19.44 0.06 -13.51
CA CYS A 540 18.55 0.94 -14.24
C CYS A 540 17.89 0.10 -15.34
N HIS A 541 18.53 -0.11 -16.49
CA HIS A 541 18.08 -1.11 -17.46
C HIS A 541 18.68 -2.46 -17.10
N GLN A 542 17.87 -3.51 -17.14
CA GLN A 542 18.36 -4.87 -16.90
C GLN A 542 17.79 -5.89 -17.85
N SER A 543 16.87 -5.57 -18.75
CA SER A 543 16.39 -6.52 -19.75
C SER A 543 16.19 -5.85 -21.09
N ALA A 544 16.27 -6.63 -22.16
CA ALA A 544 16.15 -6.16 -23.52
C ALA A 544 15.51 -7.26 -24.37
N TRP A 545 14.62 -6.90 -25.27
CA TRP A 545 13.97 -7.84 -26.18
C TRP A 545 13.89 -7.25 -27.59
N SER A 546 14.32 -8.03 -28.58
CA SER A 546 13.90 -7.84 -29.97
C SER A 546 12.38 -7.98 -30.08
N ARG A 547 11.81 -7.53 -31.20
CA ARG A 547 10.39 -7.81 -31.53
C ARG A 547 10.07 -9.31 -31.49
N GLN A 548 10.98 -10.15 -31.99
CA GLN A 548 10.78 -11.60 -32.04
C GLN A 548 10.83 -12.24 -30.65
N GLU A 549 11.76 -11.81 -29.80
CA GLU A 549 11.85 -12.29 -28.41
C GLU A 549 10.64 -11.83 -27.59
N LEU A 550 10.22 -10.57 -27.74
CA LEU A 550 9.03 -10.04 -27.07
C LEU A 550 7.77 -10.80 -27.53
N GLU A 551 7.62 -11.08 -28.82
CA GLU A 551 6.52 -11.90 -29.33
C GLU A 551 6.53 -13.31 -28.72
N SER A 552 7.71 -13.93 -28.62
CA SER A 552 7.86 -15.27 -28.04
C SER A 552 7.50 -15.28 -26.56
N LEU A 553 8.01 -14.30 -25.80
CA LEU A 553 7.67 -14.09 -24.39
C LEU A 553 6.16 -13.92 -24.20
N LEU A 554 5.52 -13.06 -24.98
CA LEU A 554 4.08 -12.82 -24.86
C LEU A 554 3.24 -14.07 -25.16
N LYS A 555 3.67 -14.91 -26.10
CA LYS A 555 3.01 -16.19 -26.41
C LYS A 555 3.06 -17.17 -25.24
N GLU A 556 4.13 -17.20 -24.45
CA GLU A 556 4.25 -18.03 -23.24
C GLU A 556 3.18 -17.68 -22.19
N PHE A 557 2.76 -16.41 -22.16
CA PHE A 557 1.70 -15.90 -21.28
C PHE A 557 0.31 -15.86 -21.94
N ASN A 558 0.10 -16.64 -23.01
CA ASN A 558 -1.17 -16.76 -23.75
C ASN A 558 -1.69 -15.45 -24.37
N PHE A 559 -0.78 -14.54 -24.72
CA PHE A 559 -1.11 -13.39 -25.55
C PHE A 559 -0.93 -13.69 -27.04
N GLU A 560 -1.80 -13.09 -27.86
CA GLU A 560 -1.68 -13.05 -29.31
C GLU A 560 -1.18 -11.67 -29.73
N VAL A 561 0.03 -11.59 -30.30
CA VAL A 561 0.54 -10.34 -30.85
C VAL A 561 -0.24 -9.99 -32.13
N ILE A 562 -0.81 -8.80 -32.15
CA ILE A 562 -1.59 -8.27 -33.28
C ILE A 562 -0.69 -7.53 -34.26
N THR A 563 0.17 -6.64 -33.75
CA THR A 563 1.10 -5.86 -34.59
C THR A 563 2.21 -5.22 -33.77
N PHE A 564 3.32 -4.92 -34.45
CA PHE A 564 4.39 -4.04 -33.97
C PHE A 564 4.42 -2.68 -34.70
N ASP A 565 3.45 -2.41 -35.58
CA ASP A 565 3.42 -1.17 -36.37
C ASP A 565 3.05 0.04 -35.48
N PRO A 566 3.99 0.98 -35.24
CA PRO A 566 3.74 2.12 -34.37
C PRO A 566 2.69 3.10 -34.93
N ASN A 567 2.42 3.10 -36.24
CA ASN A 567 1.35 3.92 -36.82
C ASN A 567 -0.02 3.35 -36.46
N VAL A 568 -0.20 2.03 -36.60
CA VAL A 568 -1.45 1.35 -36.25
C VAL A 568 -1.73 1.48 -34.75
N ILE A 569 -0.72 1.22 -33.91
CA ILE A 569 -0.87 1.25 -32.45
C ILE A 569 -1.19 2.66 -31.96
N VAL A 570 -0.46 3.68 -32.42
CA VAL A 570 -0.71 5.06 -31.99
C VAL A 570 -2.03 5.61 -32.54
N ASN A 571 -2.44 5.24 -33.75
CA ASN A 571 -3.77 5.62 -34.25
C ASN A 571 -4.90 4.98 -33.42
N THR A 572 -4.67 3.78 -32.87
CA THR A 572 -5.67 3.05 -32.08
C THR A 572 -5.70 3.51 -30.62
N PHE A 573 -4.53 3.77 -30.04
CA PHE A 573 -4.34 4.01 -28.60
C PHE A 573 -3.76 5.38 -28.27
N GLY A 574 -3.75 6.33 -29.21
CA GLY A 574 -3.14 7.67 -29.06
C GLY A 574 -3.72 8.52 -27.93
N ALA A 575 -4.89 8.17 -27.40
CA ALA A 575 -5.47 8.83 -26.24
C ALA A 575 -4.76 8.47 -24.91
N ILE A 576 -3.94 7.41 -24.88
CA ILE A 576 -3.18 7.04 -23.68
C ILE A 576 -2.06 8.07 -23.46
N PRO A 577 -1.95 8.68 -22.26
CA PRO A 577 -0.87 9.63 -21.98
C PRO A 577 0.52 8.99 -22.16
N GLY A 578 1.44 9.71 -22.79
CA GLY A 578 2.80 9.25 -23.11
C GLY A 578 2.91 8.36 -24.36
N MET A 579 1.80 8.04 -25.04
CA MET A 579 1.80 7.17 -26.23
C MET A 579 2.67 7.72 -27.39
N HIS A 580 2.79 9.04 -27.53
CA HIS A 580 3.56 9.69 -28.60
C HIS A 580 5.02 9.96 -28.25
N GLU A 581 5.39 9.88 -26.97
CA GLU A 581 6.74 10.21 -26.50
C GLU A 581 7.76 9.18 -26.98
N MET A 582 9.02 9.58 -27.19
CA MET A 582 10.11 8.64 -27.53
C MET A 582 9.81 7.72 -28.74
N ARG A 583 8.94 8.14 -29.68
CA ARG A 583 8.46 7.31 -30.79
C ARG A 583 9.59 6.71 -31.64
N GLU A 584 10.57 7.51 -32.01
CA GLU A 584 11.66 7.13 -32.93
C GLU A 584 12.69 6.14 -32.34
N MET A 585 12.61 5.92 -31.02
CA MET A 585 13.51 5.06 -30.26
C MET A 585 12.79 3.90 -29.56
N SER A 586 11.49 3.70 -29.82
CA SER A 586 10.70 2.69 -29.13
C SER A 586 10.16 1.62 -30.08
N THR A 587 10.21 0.37 -29.63
CA THR A 587 9.38 -0.71 -30.16
C THR A 587 8.00 -0.64 -29.50
N TYR A 588 6.96 -0.61 -30.32
CA TYR A 588 5.56 -0.72 -29.88
C TYR A 588 5.08 -2.13 -30.14
N CYS A 589 4.38 -2.73 -29.20
CA CYS A 589 3.74 -4.03 -29.34
C CYS A 589 2.28 -3.93 -28.87
N TRP A 590 1.36 -4.35 -29.72
CA TRP A 590 -0.02 -4.58 -29.33
C TRP A 590 -0.33 -6.06 -29.39
N ALA A 591 -0.78 -6.62 -28.27
CA ALA A 591 -1.23 -7.99 -28.15
C ALA A 591 -2.64 -8.06 -27.52
N LYS A 592 -3.27 -9.22 -27.62
CA LYS A 592 -4.58 -9.51 -27.02
C LYS A 592 -4.56 -10.78 -26.21
N LYS A 593 -5.37 -10.81 -25.14
CA LYS A 593 -5.64 -12.04 -24.39
C LYS A 593 -6.46 -13.01 -25.24
N LYS A 594 -6.01 -14.28 -25.35
CA LYS A 594 -6.71 -15.35 -26.07
C LYS A 594 -7.97 -15.87 -25.37
#